data_AF-A0A0U5AVZ5-F1
#
_entry.id   AF-A0A0U5AVZ5-F1
#
_cell.length_a   1.000
_cell.length_b   1.000
_cell.length_c   1.000
_cell.angle_alpha   90.00
_cell.angle_beta   90.00
_cell.angle_gamma   90.00
#
_symmetry.space_group_name_H-M   'P 1'
#
loop_
_entity.id
_entity.type
_entity.pdbx_description
1 polymer ?
#
loop_
_entity_poly.entity_id
_entity_poly.type
_entity_poly.pdbx_seq_one_letter_code
_entity_poly.pdbx_strand_id
1 'polypeptide(L)' 'MKFVDEFRNFISKGNIIDLAVGVALGTAFNKIVTSLVEDILMPPIGKMLGGDD' A
#
# COMPACT_ATOMS: atom_id res chain seq x y z
N MET A 1 27.95 4.07 19.74
CA MET A 1 26.70 4.89 19.75
C MET A 1 26.51 5.74 18.48
N LYS A 2 27.51 5.88 17.60
CA LYS A 2 27.42 6.73 16.38
C LYS A 2 26.33 6.34 15.37
N PHE A 3 25.98 5.05 15.27
CA PHE A 3 24.98 4.57 14.31
C PHE A 3 23.57 5.10 14.57
N VAL A 4 23.16 5.23 15.84
CA VAL A 4 21.82 5.72 16.19
C VAL A 4 21.70 7.20 15.85
N ASP A 5 22.75 7.98 16.06
CA ASP A 5 22.79 9.40 15.71
C ASP A 5 22.84 9.61 14.17
N GLU A 6 23.59 8.78 13.45
CA GLU A 6 23.62 8.77 11.99
C GLU A 6 22.27 8.35 11.39
N PHE A 7 21.63 7.32 11.96
CA PHE A 7 20.30 6.89 11.55
C PHE A 7 19.26 7.96 11.84
N ARG A 8 19.33 8.63 13.00
CA ARG A 8 18.48 9.78 13.33
C ARG A 8 18.65 10.91 12.32
N ASN A 9 19.89 11.24 11.95
CA ASN A 9 20.15 12.25 10.93
C ASN A 9 19.69 11.81 9.53
N PHE A 10 19.76 10.51 9.22
CA PHE A 10 19.27 9.94 7.97
C PHE A 10 17.75 10.03 7.86
N ILE A 11 17.01 9.58 8.87
CA ILE A 11 15.55 9.65 8.88
C ILE A 11 15.05 11.08 9.03
N SER A 12 15.80 12.00 9.66
CA SER A 12 15.38 13.41 9.76
C SER A 12 15.39 14.15 8.42
N LYS A 13 15.90 13.53 7.35
CA LYS A 13 15.75 14.05 5.99
C LYS A 13 14.29 13.90 5.57
N GLY A 14 13.60 15.02 5.36
CA GLY A 14 12.17 15.04 5.01
C GLY A 14 11.83 14.15 3.80
N ASN A 15 12.69 14.10 2.77
CA ASN A 15 12.49 13.27 1.59
C ASN A 15 12.43 11.75 1.86
N ILE A 16 13.04 11.26 2.95
CA ILE A 16 13.03 9.85 3.33
C ILE A 16 11.78 9.52 4.15
N ILE A 17 11.35 10.43 5.04
CA ILE A 17 10.11 10.26 5.80
C ILE A 17 8.92 10.22 4.84
N ASP A 18 8.85 11.18 3.91
CA ASP A 18 7.74 11.27 2.97
C ASP A 18 7.67 10.05 2.06
N LEU A 19 8.84 9.54 1.61
CA LEU A 19 8.93 8.30 0.86
C LEU A 19 8.47 7.10 1.67
N ALA A 20 8.92 6.96 2.92
CA ALA A 20 8.54 5.86 3.80
C ALA A 20 7.03 5.86 4.11
N VAL A 21 6.45 7.03 4.36
CA VAL A 21 5.01 7.20 4.57
C VAL A 21 4.25 6.86 3.28
N GLY A 22 4.71 7.31 2.11
CA GLY A 22 4.12 6.98 0.83
C GLY A 22 4.08 5.47 0.55
N VAL A 23 5.17 4.75 0.83
CA VAL A 23 5.24 3.29 0.69
C VAL A 23 4.34 2.57 1.71
N ALA A 24 4.33 3.02 2.96
CA ALA A 24 3.49 2.43 4.00
C ALA A 24 1.99 2.61 3.66
N LEU A 25 1.58 3.80 3.23
CA LEU A 25 0.22 4.06 2.77
C LEU A 25 -0.10 3.27 1.49
N GLY A 26 0.81 3.20 0.53
CA GLY A 26 0.62 2.42 -0.70
C GLY A 26 0.35 0.93 -0.43
N THR A 27 1.11 0.33 0.49
CA THR A 27 0.92 -1.09 0.86
C THR A 27 -0.37 -1.33 1.63
N ALA A 28 -0.75 -0.42 2.54
CA ALA A 28 -2.02 -0.50 3.26
C ALA A 28 -3.23 -0.28 2.32
N PHE A 29 -3.13 0.69 1.41
CA PHE A 29 -4.19 1.04 0.47
C PHE A 29 -4.43 -0.05 -0.58
N ASN A 30 -3.38 -0.78 -0.98
CA ASN A 30 -3.53 -1.90 -1.90
C ASN A 30 -4.57 -2.93 -1.41
N LYS A 31 -4.59 -3.25 -0.10
CA LYS A 31 -5.61 -4.17 0.45
C LYS A 31 -7.04 -3.64 0.32
N ILE A 32 -7.23 -2.33 0.46
CA ILE A 32 -8.53 -1.68 0.29
C ILE A 32 -8.97 -1.78 -1.17
N VAL A 33 -8.05 -1.51 -2.11
CA VAL A 33 -8.31 -1.64 -3.54
C VAL A 33 -8.60 -3.09 -3.92
N THR A 34 -7.84 -4.05 -3.38
CA THR A 34 -8.07 -5.48 -3.61
C THR A 34 -9.46 -5.92 -3.14
N SER A 35 -9.85 -5.61 -1.90
CA SER A 35 -11.20 -5.95 -1.41
C SER A 35 -12.30 -5.25 -2.21
N LEU A 36 -12.08 -3.99 -2.63
CA LEU A 36 -13.04 -3.31 -3.52
C LEU A 36 -13.21 -4.05 -4.86
N VAL A 37 -12.12 -4.51 -5.45
CA VAL A 37 -12.15 -5.26 -6.70
C VAL A 37 -12.81 -6.62 -6.51
N GLU A 38 -12.42 -7.36 -5.48
CA GLU A 38 -12.88 -8.73 -5.21
C GLU A 38 -14.36 -8.76 -4.77
N ASP A 39 -14.76 -7.88 -3.87
CA ASP A 39 -16.07 -7.94 -3.22
C ASP A 39 -17.15 -7.16 -3.98
N ILE A 40 -16.77 -6.13 -4.75
CA ILE A 40 -17.73 -5.24 -5.43
C ILE A 40 -17.67 -5.36 -6.95
N LEU A 41 -16.47 -5.41 -7.54
CA LEU A 41 -16.33 -5.42 -9.00
C LEU A 41 -16.39 -6.83 -9.60
N MET A 42 -15.78 -7.83 -8.98
CA MET A 42 -15.78 -9.20 -9.50
C MET A 42 -17.17 -9.87 -9.52
N PRO A 43 -18.10 -9.69 -8.57
CA PRO A 43 -19.40 -10.39 -8.66
C PRO A 43 -20.26 -9.96 -9.87
N PRO A 44 -20.35 -8.66 -10.23
CA PRO A 44 -20.99 -8.23 -11.47
C PRO A 44 -20.21 -8.63 -12.73
N ILE A 45 -18.88 -8.51 -12.71
CA ILE A 45 -18.02 -8.84 -13.85
C ILE A 45 -18.02 -10.35 -14.12
N GLY A 46 -17.94 -11.19 -13.10
CA GLY A 46 -18.02 -12.65 -13.18
C GLY A 46 -19.39 -13.11 -13.71
N LYS A 47 -20.48 -12.46 -13.30
CA LYS A 47 -21.82 -12.69 -13.85
C LYS A 47 -21.96 -12.27 -15.32
N MET A 48 -21.22 -11.25 -15.77
CA MET A 48 -21.24 -10.79 -17.17
C MET A 48 -20.30 -11.58 -18.08
N LEU A 49 -19.14 -12.03 -17.57
CA LEU A 49 -18.12 -12.77 -18.32
C LEU A 49 -18.29 -14.30 -18.22
N GLY A 50 -19.23 -14.81 -17.42
CA GLY A 50 -19.68 -16.21 -17.45
C GLY A 50 -18.80 -17.20 -16.68
N GLY A 51 -18.14 -16.76 -15.60
CA GLY A 51 -17.37 -17.63 -14.72
C GLY A 51 -18.07 -17.82 -13.38
N ASP A 52 -18.81 -18.93 -13.24
CA ASP A 52 -18.97 -19.56 -11.93
C ASP A 52 -17.63 -20.25 -11.61
N ASP A 53 -16.77 -19.55 -10.87
CA ASP A 53 -15.75 -20.03 -9.91
C ASP A 53 -14.75 -18.92 -9.56
#